data_AF-A0A7V2X7H8-F1
#
_entry.id   AF-A0A7V2X7H8-F1
#
_cell.length_a   1.000
_cell.length_b   1.000
_cell.length_c   1.000
_cell.angle_alpha   90.00
_cell.angle_beta   90.00
_cell.angle_gamma   90.00
#
_symmetry.space_group_name_H-M   'P 1'
#
loop_
_entity.id
_entity.type
_entity.pdbx_description
1 polymer ?
#
loop_
_entity_poly.entity_id
_entity_poly.type
_entity_poly.pdbx_seq_one_letter_code
_entity_poly.pdbx_strand_id
1 'polypeptide(L)'
;FLTEMRRRYSLSSPLGPDSCAGQCFKSAAQAAKNDSALLIIGEAGIGKEYLARAVHYQSERACEPFISVNCGGGDPRLIERAIFGCEQTTGRKTCRQKTEQTA
;
A
#
# COMPACT_ATOMS: atom_id res chain seq x y z
N PHE A 1 -4.05 -9.36 -17.95
CA PHE A 1 -4.08 -8.38 -16.85
C PHE A 1 -2.79 -8.40 -16.03
N LEU A 2 -2.42 -9.52 -15.39
CA LEU A 2 -1.19 -9.60 -14.57
C LEU A 2 0.10 -9.26 -15.36
N THR A 3 0.22 -9.72 -16.59
CA THR A 3 1.35 -9.38 -17.48
C THR A 3 1.48 -7.86 -17.68
N GLU A 4 0.35 -7.16 -17.81
CA GLU A 4 0.32 -5.71 -17.95
C GLU A 4 0.74 -5.02 -16.65
N MET A 5 0.24 -5.49 -15.50
CA MET A 5 0.64 -4.93 -14.20
C MET A 5 2.12 -5.17 -13.90
N ARG A 6 2.64 -6.36 -14.18
CA ARG A 6 4.06 -6.67 -14.04
C ARG A 6 4.95 -5.80 -14.93
N ARG A 7 4.48 -5.49 -16.14
CA ARG A 7 5.17 -4.58 -17.06
C ARG A 7 5.14 -3.14 -16.54
N ARG A 8 4.00 -2.66 -16.03
CA ARG A 8 3.87 -1.30 -15.48
C ARG A 8 4.68 -1.11 -14.20
N TYR A 9 4.73 -2.13 -13.36
CA TYR A 9 5.40 -2.12 -12.08
C TYR A 9 6.67 -2.98 -12.08
N SER A 10 7.51 -2.78 -13.10
CA SER A 10 8.80 -3.48 -13.20
C SER A 10 9.79 -2.96 -12.17
N LEU A 11 10.48 -3.87 -11.47
CA LEU A 11 11.57 -3.54 -10.53
C LEU A 11 12.90 -3.20 -11.25
N SER A 12 12.83 -2.41 -12.31
CA SER A 12 13.98 -1.90 -13.05
C SER A 12 14.19 -0.43 -12.70
N SER A 13 15.33 -0.11 -12.07
CA SER A 13 15.68 1.27 -11.76
C SER A 13 16.00 2.04 -13.06
N PRO A 14 15.28 3.13 -13.38
CA PRO A 14 15.60 3.97 -14.53
C PRO A 14 16.92 4.74 -14.34
N LEU A 15 17.40 4.86 -13.10
CA LEU A 15 18.61 5.60 -12.72
C LEU A 15 19.86 4.70 -12.66
N GLY A 16 19.75 3.43 -13.07
CA GLY A 16 20.85 2.46 -13.04
C GLY A 16 21.01 1.74 -11.68
N PRO A 17 21.80 0.65 -11.65
CA PRO A 17 21.88 -0.29 -10.52
C PRO A 17 22.69 0.21 -9.32
N ASP A 18 23.59 1.17 -9.52
CA ASP A 18 24.53 1.65 -8.49
C ASP A 18 24.06 2.94 -7.81
N SER A 19 23.01 3.57 -8.34
CA SER A 19 22.32 4.68 -7.69
C SER A 19 21.64 4.23 -6.39
N CYS A 20 21.42 5.15 -5.46
CA CYS A 20 20.65 4.90 -4.24
C CYS A 20 19.26 4.31 -4.56
N ALA A 21 18.59 4.84 -5.58
CA ALA A 21 17.34 4.28 -6.09
C ALA A 21 17.52 2.84 -6.60
N GLY A 22 18.59 2.57 -7.36
CA GLY A 22 18.96 1.24 -7.83
C GLY A 22 19.10 0.21 -6.71
N GLN A 23 19.71 0.59 -5.60
CA GLN A 23 19.83 -0.25 -4.42
C GLN A 23 18.46 -0.55 -3.80
N CYS A 24 17.57 0.44 -3.68
CA CYS A 24 16.20 0.23 -3.21
C CYS A 24 15.44 -0.77 -4.10
N PHE A 25 15.55 -0.65 -5.43
CA PHE A 25 14.93 -1.60 -6.37
C PHE A 25 15.51 -3.02 -6.25
N LYS A 26 16.82 -3.16 -6.03
CA LYS A 26 17.46 -4.46 -5.76
C LYS A 26 16.91 -5.09 -4.47
N SER A 27 16.82 -4.35 -3.38
CA SER A 27 16.26 -4.83 -2.12
C SER A 27 14.78 -5.19 -2.25
N ALA A 28 14.00 -4.38 -2.98
CA ALA A 28 12.60 -4.67 -3.29
C ALA A 28 12.45 -5.97 -4.09
N ALA A 29 13.35 -6.23 -5.04
CA ALA A 29 13.34 -7.48 -5.82
C ALA A 29 13.68 -8.72 -4.99
N GLN A 30 14.48 -8.57 -3.95
CA GLN A 30 14.72 -9.65 -2.97
C GLN A 30 13.49 -9.85 -2.08
N ALA A 31 12.89 -8.77 -1.58
CA ALA A 31 11.69 -8.83 -0.76
C ALA A 31 10.49 -9.43 -1.49
N ALA A 32 10.35 -9.21 -2.80
CA ALA A 32 9.29 -9.80 -3.60
C ALA A 32 9.33 -11.35 -3.63
N LYS A 33 10.48 -11.98 -3.33
CA LYS A 33 10.61 -13.44 -3.28
C LYS A 33 10.18 -14.05 -1.95
N ASN A 34 9.96 -13.23 -0.93
CA ASN A 34 9.67 -13.67 0.44
C ASN A 34 8.31 -13.14 0.90
N ASP A 35 7.64 -13.88 1.78
CA ASP A 35 6.36 -13.46 2.37
C ASP A 35 6.52 -12.61 3.64
N SER A 36 7.63 -11.88 3.76
CA SER A 36 7.91 -11.05 4.93
C SER A 36 7.25 -9.67 4.82
N ALA A 37 6.94 -9.07 5.98
CA ALA A 37 6.50 -7.69 6.05
C ALA A 37 7.60 -6.73 5.55
N LEU A 38 7.21 -5.71 4.79
CA LEU A 38 8.10 -4.72 4.18
C LEU A 38 7.80 -3.32 4.72
N LEU A 39 8.83 -2.61 5.17
CA LEU A 39 8.76 -1.20 5.53
C LEU A 39 9.45 -0.34 4.46
N ILE A 40 8.71 0.58 3.84
CA ILE A 40 9.24 1.52 2.84
C ILE A 40 9.36 2.90 3.47
N ILE A 41 10.58 3.42 3.55
CA ILE A 41 10.89 4.71 4.15
C ILE A 41 11.28 5.70 3.06
N GLY A 42 10.87 6.96 3.24
CA GLY A 42 11.34 8.09 2.45
C GLY A 42 10.34 9.25 2.46
N GLU A 43 10.70 10.33 1.79
CA GLU A 43 9.92 11.57 1.77
C GLU A 43 8.56 11.43 1.08
N ALA A 44 7.67 12.40 1.29
CA ALA A 44 6.40 12.44 0.57
C ALA A 44 6.65 12.68 -0.93
N GLY A 45 5.89 12.01 -1.80
CA GLY A 45 5.98 12.22 -3.25
C GLY A 45 7.05 11.43 -4.01
N ILE A 46 7.93 10.67 -3.35
CA ILE A 46 8.99 9.89 -4.03
C ILE A 46 8.51 8.58 -4.68
N GLY A 47 7.21 8.28 -4.65
CA GLY A 47 6.65 7.07 -5.24
C GLY A 47 6.71 5.80 -4.37
N LYS A 48 6.63 5.91 -3.04
CA LYS A 48 6.60 4.76 -2.11
C LYS A 48 5.49 3.74 -2.46
N GLU A 49 4.33 4.23 -2.88
CA GLU A 49 3.20 3.38 -3.29
C GLU A 49 3.52 2.58 -4.56
N TYR A 50 4.23 3.19 -5.52
CA TYR A 50 4.67 2.51 -6.73
C TYR A 50 5.58 1.33 -6.38
N LEU A 51 6.54 1.55 -5.46
CA LEU A 51 7.45 0.49 -5.03
C LEU A 51 6.70 -0.65 -4.32
N ALA A 52 5.72 -0.34 -3.47
CA ALA A 52 4.87 -1.36 -2.83
C ALA A 52 4.11 -2.21 -3.85
N ARG A 53 3.49 -1.57 -4.86
CA ARG A 53 2.80 -2.28 -5.96
C ARG A 53 3.76 -3.12 -6.80
N ALA A 54 4.97 -2.62 -7.06
CA ALA A 54 6.00 -3.35 -7.79
C ALA A 54 6.46 -4.61 -7.05
N VAL A 55 6.63 -4.53 -5.73
CA VAL A 55 6.91 -5.71 -4.91
C VAL A 55 5.75 -6.70 -4.99
N HIS A 56 4.49 -6.26 -4.87
CA HIS A 56 3.32 -7.12 -4.97
C HIS A 56 3.23 -7.87 -6.30
N TYR A 57 3.25 -7.15 -7.43
CA TYR A 57 3.09 -7.76 -8.75
C TYR A 57 4.28 -8.59 -9.23
N GLN A 58 5.44 -8.46 -8.57
CA GLN A 58 6.63 -9.28 -8.84
C GLN A 58 6.74 -10.48 -7.88
N SER A 59 5.88 -10.57 -6.86
CA SER A 59 5.86 -11.66 -5.87
C SER A 59 4.90 -12.80 -6.22
N GLU A 60 4.93 -13.88 -5.44
CA GLU A 60 4.01 -15.02 -5.61
C GLU A 60 2.54 -14.64 -5.38
N ARG A 61 2.29 -13.63 -4.54
CA ARG A 61 0.96 -13.06 -4.27
C ARG A 61 0.46 -12.08 -5.34
N ALA A 62 1.11 -11.99 -6.50
CA ALA A 62 0.70 -11.08 -7.58
C ALA A 62 -0.74 -11.31 -8.09
N CYS A 63 -1.26 -12.53 -7.94
CA CYS A 63 -2.63 -12.89 -8.32
C CYS A 63 -3.68 -12.41 -7.30
N GLU A 64 -3.26 -12.10 -6.08
CA GLU A 64 -4.13 -11.68 -4.99
C GLU A 64 -4.44 -10.18 -5.05
N PRO A 65 -5.57 -9.72 -4.48
CA PRO A 65 -5.93 -8.31 -4.46
C PRO A 65 -4.91 -7.48 -3.66
N PHE A 66 -4.48 -6.36 -4.25
CA PHE A 66 -3.64 -5.37 -3.56
C PHE A 66 -4.51 -4.22 -3.05
N ILE A 67 -4.61 -4.07 -1.72
CA ILE A 67 -5.39 -3.02 -1.08
C ILE A 67 -4.43 -1.98 -0.49
N SER A 68 -4.42 -0.77 -1.05
CA SER A 68 -3.67 0.37 -0.53
C SER A 68 -4.55 1.24 0.37
N VAL A 69 -4.12 1.47 1.61
CA VAL A 69 -4.79 2.37 2.56
C VAL A 69 -3.89 3.56 2.84
N ASN A 70 -4.41 4.77 2.62
CA ASN A 70 -3.72 6.01 2.99
C ASN A 70 -4.17 6.45 4.38
N CYS A 71 -3.25 6.44 5.35
CA CYS A 71 -3.53 6.82 6.74
C CYS A 71 -3.37 8.32 7.04
N GLY A 72 -3.02 9.14 6.05
CA GLY A 72 -2.57 10.52 6.26
C GLY A 72 -3.67 11.59 6.40
N GLY A 73 -4.96 11.25 6.35
CA GLY A 73 -6.02 12.26 6.12
C GLY A 73 -7.35 12.08 6.83
N GLY A 74 -7.43 11.33 7.95
CA GLY A 74 -8.72 11.10 8.62
C GLY A 74 -8.63 10.91 10.14
N ASP A 75 -9.79 10.93 10.80
CA ASP A 75 -9.94 10.53 12.20
C ASP A 75 -9.53 9.04 12.34
N PRO A 76 -8.59 8.69 13.24
CA PRO A 76 -8.16 7.30 13.47
C PRO A 76 -9.32 6.31 13.62
N ARG A 77 -10.43 6.74 14.25
CA ARG A 77 -11.62 5.91 14.47
C ARG A 77 -12.36 5.59 13.17
N LEU A 78 -12.28 6.45 12.17
CA LEU A 78 -12.86 6.20 10.84
C LEU A 78 -11.99 5.23 10.04
N ILE A 79 -10.67 5.34 10.16
CA ILE A 79 -9.71 4.44 9.50
C ILE A 79 -9.85 3.03 10.05
N GLU A 80 -9.92 2.88 11.37
CA GLU A 80 -10.12 1.58 12.03
C GLU A 80 -11.39 0.89 11.52
N ARG A 81 -12.51 1.63 11.46
CA ARG A 81 -13.79 1.10 10.95
C ARG A 81 -13.75 0.77 9.46
N ALA A 82 -12.94 1.46 8.66
CA ALA A 82 -12.78 1.17 7.25
C ALA A 82 -11.94 -0.09 7.01
N ILE A 83 -10.92 -0.34 7.85
CA ILE A 83 -10.03 -1.50 7.73
C ILE A 83 -10.68 -2.76 8.32
N PHE A 84 -11.29 -2.65 9.50
CA PHE A 84 -11.80 -3.81 10.25
C PHE A 84 -13.32 -3.99 10.13
N GLY A 85 -14.03 -3.00 9.59
CA GLY A 85 -15.49 -3.01 9.53
C GLY A 85 -16.15 -2.63 10.87
N CYS A 86 -17.48 -2.58 10.87
CA CYS A 86 -18.27 -2.52 12.09
C CYS A 86 -19.06 -3.79 12.28
N GLU A 87 -18.97 -4.36 13.48
CA GLU A 87 -19.82 -5.47 13.89
C GLU A 87 -21.28 -5.01 13.97
N GLN A 88 -22.18 -5.71 13.27
CA GLN A 88 -23.61 -5.45 13.32
C GLN A 88 -24.21 -6.20 14.52
N THR A 89 -24.19 -5.57 15.69
CA THR A 89 -25.05 -6.00 16.81
C THR A 89 -26.48 -5.49 16.57
N THR A 90 -27.44 -6.39 16.73
CA THR A 90 -28.86 -6.28 16.37
C THR A 90 -29.48 -4.90 16.68
N GLY A 91 -29.90 -4.18 15.63
CA GLY A 91 -30.93 -3.14 15.74
C GLY A 91 -30.47 -1.69 15.92
N ARG A 92 -29.65 -1.14 15.01
CA ARG A 92 -29.73 0.29 14.60
C ARG A 92 -28.81 0.56 13.40
N LYS A 93 -29.39 0.70 12.21
CA LYS A 93 -28.70 1.34 11.07
C LYS A 93 -28.67 2.85 11.27
N THR A 94 -27.89 3.35 12.23
CA THR A 94 -27.51 4.76 12.24
C THR A 94 -26.03 4.88 12.56
N CYS A 95 -25.21 4.73 11.52
CA CYS A 95 -23.87 5.28 11.50
C CYS A 95 -24.00 6.82 11.37
N ARG A 96 -24.42 7.48 12.46
CA ARG A 96 -24.64 8.92 12.49
C ARG A 96 -23.29 9.60 12.34
N GLN A 97 -23.10 10.34 11.26
CA GLN A 97 -22.09 11.39 11.18
C GLN A 97 -22.33 12.32 12.37
N LYS A 98 -21.44 12.30 13.36
CA LYS A 98 -21.14 13.52 14.08
C LYS A 98 -20.10 14.24 13.25
N THR A 99 -20.56 15.14 12.39
CA THR A 99 -19.80 16.36 12.12
C THR A 99 -19.63 17.06 13.47
N GLU A 100 -18.57 16.73 14.20
CA GLU A 100 -18.07 17.59 15.26
C GLU A 100 -17.23 18.67 14.58
N GLN A 101 -17.90 19.80 14.34
CA GLN A 101 -17.27 21.11 14.29
C GLN A 101 -16.37 21.29 15.50
N THR A 102 -15.09 21.58 15.28
CA THR A 102 -14.26 22.47 16.12
C THR A 102 -13.04 22.80 15.27
N ALA A 103 -13.03 23.99 14.64
CA ALA A 103 -12.29 25.19 15.06
C ALA A 103 -10.88 25.22 14.50
#